data_AF-A0A512HRS7-F1
#
_entry.id   AF-A0A512HRS7-F1
#
_cell.length_a   1.000
_cell.length_b   1.000
_cell.length_c   1.000
_cell.angle_alpha   90.00
_cell.angle_beta   90.00
_cell.angle_gamma   90.00
#
_symmetry.space_group_name_H-M   'P 1'
#
loop_
_entity.id
_entity.type
_entity.pdbx_description
1 polymer ?
#
loop_
_entity_poly.entity_id
_entity_poly.type
_entity_poly.pdbx_seq_one_letter_code
_entity_poly.pdbx_strand_id
1 'polypeptide(L)'
;MSPEIVAIASVLSSAAIAGCGLVLNFMNGAKQRDHEARQSYEQRAWEQKSGALFGLIRHANYLDDTVTAASNGDPHAWEELAISIPETHDELLGIRPEIVAFASHQCQVALNELLECLRSPARLYDPVLMVRVGDARHAKEAGIDSLNFELAANQRAEERRLLQEAMDGAGVDLVELKARAVSAVNASRASVRGEE
;
A
#
# COMPACT_ATOMS: atom_id res chain seq x y z
N MET A 1 76.31 -0.70 -20.62
CA MET A 1 74.87 -0.63 -20.96
C MET A 1 74.62 0.78 -21.47
N SER A 2 74.22 0.98 -22.73
CA SER A 2 74.11 2.33 -23.30
C SER A 2 72.95 3.11 -22.65
N PRO A 3 73.10 4.43 -22.44
CA PRO A 3 72.08 5.27 -21.81
C PRO A 3 70.72 5.23 -22.54
N GLU A 4 70.72 4.97 -23.85
CA GLU A 4 69.52 4.79 -24.67
C GLU A 4 68.67 3.57 -24.27
N ILE A 5 69.30 2.47 -23.87
CA ILE A 5 68.60 1.25 -23.44
C ILE A 5 67.86 1.50 -22.12
N VAL A 6 68.47 2.29 -21.21
CA VAL A 6 67.86 2.68 -19.93
C VAL A 6 66.68 3.63 -20.16
N ALA A 7 66.80 4.57 -21.09
CA ALA A 7 65.73 5.50 -21.44
C ALA A 7 64.52 4.80 -22.07
N ILE A 8 64.75 3.85 -23.00
CA ILE A 8 63.68 3.08 -23.65
C ILE A 8 62.96 2.18 -22.64
N ALA A 9 63.71 1.50 -21.76
CA ALA A 9 63.14 0.67 -20.70
C ALA A 9 62.30 1.48 -19.70
N SER A 10 62.73 2.71 -19.37
CA SER A 10 61.98 3.64 -18.53
C SER A 10 60.64 4.04 -19.15
N VAL A 11 60.63 4.47 -20.43
CA VAL A 11 59.40 4.88 -21.13
C VAL A 11 58.42 3.71 -21.27
N LEU A 12 58.91 2.53 -21.62
CA LEU A 12 58.09 1.33 -21.72
C LEU A 12 57.51 0.90 -20.37
N SER A 13 58.28 1.01 -19.29
CA SER A 13 57.80 0.71 -17.93
C SER A 13 56.73 1.72 -17.49
N SER A 14 56.92 3.01 -17.76
CA SER A 14 55.91 4.05 -17.49
C SER A 14 54.65 3.86 -18.32
N ALA A 15 54.76 3.49 -19.60
CA ALA A 15 53.61 3.20 -20.46
C ALA A 15 52.85 1.95 -19.99
N ALA A 16 53.55 0.92 -19.53
CA ALA A 16 52.94 -0.28 -18.96
C ALA A 16 52.20 0.01 -17.65
N ILE A 17 52.78 0.81 -16.75
CA ILE A 17 52.13 1.22 -15.49
C ILE A 17 50.90 2.09 -15.78
N ALA A 18 50.99 3.03 -16.72
CA ALA A 18 49.85 3.86 -17.14
C ALA A 18 48.73 3.01 -17.77
N GLY A 19 49.09 2.03 -18.60
CA GLY A 19 48.15 1.06 -19.19
C GLY A 19 47.45 0.21 -18.13
N CYS A 20 48.20 -0.34 -17.17
CA CYS A 20 47.63 -1.06 -16.03
C CYS A 20 46.70 -0.17 -15.19
N GLY A 21 47.07 1.10 -14.97
CA GLY A 21 46.23 2.06 -14.25
C GLY A 21 44.90 2.33 -14.96
N LEU A 22 44.91 2.48 -16.29
CA LEU A 22 43.68 2.66 -17.08
C LEU A 22 42.77 1.43 -17.03
N VAL A 23 43.33 0.22 -17.15
CA VAL A 23 42.56 -1.03 -17.08
C VAL A 23 41.93 -1.22 -15.70
N LEU A 24 42.69 -0.98 -14.62
CA LEU A 24 42.17 -1.08 -13.25
C LEU A 24 41.07 -0.05 -12.99
N ASN A 25 41.24 1.19 -13.44
CA ASN A 25 40.21 2.23 -13.31
C ASN A 25 38.95 1.88 -14.11
N PHE A 26 39.10 1.32 -15.31
CA PHE A 26 37.96 0.87 -16.11
C PHE A 26 37.19 -0.27 -15.43
N MET A 27 37.91 -1.29 -14.92
CA MET A 27 37.31 -2.41 -14.18
C MET A 27 36.63 -1.95 -12.89
N ASN A 28 37.25 -1.06 -12.14
CA ASN A 28 36.66 -0.50 -10.91
C ASN A 28 35.42 0.34 -11.25
N GLY A 29 35.46 1.18 -12.29
CA GLY A 29 34.30 1.95 -12.73
C GLY A 29 33.15 1.08 -13.27
N ALA A 30 33.43 -0.10 -13.83
CA ALA A 30 32.39 -1.06 -14.23
C ALA A 30 31.75 -1.74 -13.02
N LYS A 31 32.56 -2.19 -12.05
CA LYS A 31 32.07 -2.78 -10.79
C LYS A 31 31.27 -1.78 -9.96
N GLN A 32 31.71 -0.53 -9.91
CA GLN A 32 31.03 0.52 -9.18
C GLN A 32 29.66 0.83 -9.79
N ARG A 33 29.57 0.90 -11.13
CA ARG A 33 28.27 1.07 -11.82
C ARG A 33 27.33 -0.12 -11.62
N ASP A 34 27.84 -1.35 -11.63
CA ASP A 34 27.02 -2.55 -11.33
C ASP A 34 26.53 -2.52 -9.87
N HIS A 35 27.38 -2.11 -8.94
CA HIS A 35 26.99 -1.97 -7.54
C HIS A 35 25.93 -0.88 -7.34
N GLU A 36 26.10 0.29 -7.94
CA GLU A 36 25.11 1.38 -7.92
C GLU A 36 23.78 0.94 -8.56
N ALA A 37 23.82 0.20 -9.66
CA ALA A 37 22.63 -0.34 -10.31
C ALA A 37 21.89 -1.32 -9.39
N ARG A 38 22.59 -2.24 -8.75
CA ARG A 38 22.01 -3.18 -7.76
C ARG A 38 21.42 -2.45 -6.56
N GLN A 39 22.16 -1.50 -6.00
CA GLN A 39 21.68 -0.70 -4.88
C GLN A 39 20.42 0.08 -5.24
N SER A 40 20.35 0.66 -6.45
CA SER A 40 19.15 1.35 -6.94
C SER A 40 17.94 0.43 -7.14
N TYR A 41 18.20 -0.84 -7.49
CA TYR A 41 17.15 -1.84 -7.64
C TYR A 41 16.66 -2.30 -6.26
N GLU A 42 17.58 -2.64 -5.35
CA GLU A 42 17.27 -3.03 -3.98
C GLU A 42 16.50 -1.92 -3.25
N GLN A 43 16.90 -0.66 -3.43
CA GLN A 43 16.18 0.49 -2.89
C GLN A 43 14.75 0.57 -3.42
N ARG A 44 14.54 0.50 -4.74
CA ARG A 44 13.19 0.57 -5.33
C ARG A 44 12.31 -0.61 -4.89
N ALA A 45 12.87 -1.81 -4.84
CA ALA A 45 12.16 -2.99 -4.36
C ALA A 45 11.79 -2.85 -2.89
N TRP A 46 12.68 -2.29 -2.06
CA TRP A 46 12.40 -2.00 -0.66
C TRP A 46 11.33 -0.92 -0.48
N GLU A 47 11.37 0.16 -1.26
CA GLU A 47 10.36 1.22 -1.24
C GLU A 47 8.98 0.70 -1.63
N GLN A 48 8.88 -0.12 -2.68
CA GLN A 48 7.62 -0.76 -3.09
C GLN A 48 7.10 -1.73 -2.03
N LYS A 49 7.97 -2.60 -1.51
CA LYS A 49 7.62 -3.56 -0.44
C LYS A 49 7.12 -2.85 0.81
N SER A 50 7.87 -1.85 1.29
CA SER A 50 7.53 -1.12 2.51
C SER A 50 6.26 -0.29 2.33
N GLY A 51 6.10 0.38 1.19
CA GLY A 51 4.89 1.11 0.84
C GLY A 51 3.64 0.22 0.87
N ALA A 52 3.70 -0.97 0.25
CA ALA A 52 2.60 -1.92 0.24
C ALA A 52 2.30 -2.48 1.65
N LEU A 53 3.32 -2.89 2.40
CA LEU A 53 3.14 -3.44 3.75
C LEU A 53 2.60 -2.39 4.74
N PHE A 54 3.07 -1.14 4.66
CA PHE A 54 2.53 -0.05 5.48
C PHE A 54 1.13 0.36 5.04
N GLY A 55 0.83 0.30 3.74
CA GLY A 55 -0.53 0.44 3.22
C GLY A 55 -1.47 -0.59 3.85
N LEU A 56 -1.12 -1.87 3.75
CA LEU A 56 -1.91 -2.97 4.34
C LEU A 56 -2.12 -2.77 5.85
N ILE A 57 -1.07 -2.43 6.60
CA ILE A 57 -1.17 -2.15 8.05
C ILE A 57 -2.11 -0.97 8.32
N ARG A 58 -1.99 0.12 7.56
CA ARG A 58 -2.82 1.32 7.73
C ARG A 58 -4.30 0.98 7.54
N HIS A 59 -4.64 0.33 6.43
CA HIS A 59 -6.01 -0.03 6.08
C HIS A 59 -6.61 -1.05 7.05
N ALA A 60 -5.84 -2.06 7.43
CA ALA A 60 -6.32 -3.07 8.36
C ALA A 60 -6.51 -2.53 9.78
N ASN A 61 -5.63 -1.66 10.29
CA ASN A 61 -5.85 -0.99 11.57
C ASN A 61 -7.07 -0.06 11.53
N TYR A 62 -7.23 0.70 10.45
CA TYR A 62 -8.40 1.57 10.28
C TYR A 62 -9.71 0.75 10.34
N LEU A 63 -9.77 -0.37 9.61
CA LEU A 63 -10.90 -1.29 9.71
C LEU A 63 -11.11 -1.84 11.13
N ASP A 64 -10.06 -2.27 11.83
CA ASP A 64 -10.18 -2.76 13.22
C ASP A 64 -10.73 -1.68 14.16
N ASP A 65 -10.23 -0.44 14.05
CA ASP A 65 -10.66 0.70 14.86
C ASP A 65 -12.14 1.03 14.59
N THR A 66 -12.53 1.13 13.31
CA THR A 66 -13.92 1.44 12.91
C THR A 66 -14.88 0.30 13.29
N VAL A 67 -14.49 -0.96 13.10
CA VAL A 67 -15.29 -2.13 13.53
C VAL A 67 -15.43 -2.17 15.05
N THR A 68 -14.37 -1.83 15.79
CA THR A 68 -14.39 -1.79 17.25
C THR A 68 -15.34 -0.71 17.75
N ALA A 69 -15.28 0.49 17.17
CA ALA A 69 -16.19 1.57 17.50
C ALA A 69 -17.65 1.21 17.17
N ALA A 70 -17.91 0.60 16.01
CA ALA A 70 -19.23 0.15 15.61
C ALA A 70 -19.78 -0.93 16.55
N SER A 71 -18.95 -1.89 16.94
CA SER A 71 -19.30 -2.98 17.87
C SER A 71 -19.62 -2.45 19.29
N ASN A 72 -19.03 -1.32 19.68
CA ASN A 72 -19.32 -0.66 20.95
C ASN A 72 -20.60 0.19 20.92
N GLY A 73 -21.32 0.19 19.80
CA GLY A 73 -22.60 0.88 19.65
C GLY A 73 -22.47 2.35 19.28
N ASP A 74 -21.32 2.81 18.76
CA ASP A 74 -21.18 4.15 18.20
C ASP A 74 -21.92 4.24 16.85
N PRO A 75 -23.01 5.01 16.74
CA PRO A 75 -23.75 5.16 15.49
C PRO A 75 -22.91 5.79 14.36
N HIS A 76 -21.94 6.64 14.69
CA HIS A 76 -21.08 7.26 13.68
C HIS A 76 -20.09 6.27 13.07
N ALA A 77 -19.64 5.29 13.86
CA ALA A 77 -18.73 4.25 13.39
C ALA A 77 -19.42 3.29 12.41
N TRP A 78 -20.73 3.07 12.53
CA TRP A 78 -21.50 2.28 11.55
C TRP A 78 -21.57 2.97 10.19
N GLU A 79 -21.80 4.29 10.17
CA GLU A 79 -21.78 5.09 8.95
C GLU A 79 -20.38 5.03 8.29
N GLU A 80 -19.34 5.22 9.10
CA GLU A 80 -17.95 5.18 8.65
C GLU A 80 -17.55 3.78 8.15
N LEU A 81 -18.07 2.71 8.75
CA LEU A 81 -17.81 1.34 8.32
C LEU A 81 -18.38 1.05 6.91
N ALA A 82 -19.61 1.50 6.66
CA ALA A 82 -20.28 1.33 5.36
C ALA A 82 -19.51 1.99 4.21
N ILE A 83 -18.85 3.10 4.51
CA ILE A 83 -18.01 3.87 3.58
C ILE A 83 -16.64 3.22 3.42
N SER A 84 -16.01 2.90 4.55
CA SER A 84 -14.63 2.46 4.59
C SER A 84 -14.43 1.06 4.03
N ILE A 85 -15.41 0.15 4.13
CA ILE A 85 -15.31 -1.20 3.57
C ILE A 85 -15.02 -1.19 2.05
N PRO A 86 -15.84 -0.55 1.19
CA PRO A 86 -15.58 -0.53 -0.24
C PRO A 86 -14.30 0.24 -0.60
N GLU A 87 -14.05 1.39 0.04
CA GLU A 87 -12.82 2.18 -0.17
C GLU A 87 -11.57 1.36 0.19
N THR A 88 -11.59 0.69 1.35
CA THR A 88 -10.50 -0.17 1.80
C THR A 88 -10.31 -1.37 0.89
N HIS A 89 -11.40 -2.00 0.43
CA HIS A 89 -11.31 -3.12 -0.50
C HIS A 89 -10.57 -2.72 -1.79
N ASP A 90 -10.91 -1.57 -2.36
CA ASP A 90 -10.28 -1.06 -3.59
C ASP A 90 -8.81 -0.67 -3.36
N GLU A 91 -8.50 -0.01 -2.25
CA GLU A 91 -7.13 0.32 -1.87
C GLU A 91 -6.28 -0.94 -1.64
N LEU A 92 -6.84 -1.97 -1.00
CA LEU A 92 -6.17 -3.26 -0.76
C LEU A 92 -5.95 -4.05 -2.06
N LEU A 93 -6.88 -3.96 -3.03
CA LEU A 93 -6.66 -4.51 -4.37
C LEU A 93 -5.53 -3.78 -5.10
N GLY A 94 -5.40 -2.46 -4.90
CA GLY A 94 -4.35 -1.64 -5.49
C GLY A 94 -2.94 -2.05 -5.06
N ILE A 95 -2.74 -2.43 -3.79
CA ILE A 95 -1.43 -2.85 -3.24
C ILE A 95 -1.16 -4.36 -3.36
N ARG A 96 -2.14 -5.15 -3.80
CA ARG A 96 -2.05 -6.60 -3.89
C ARG A 96 -0.88 -7.08 -4.77
N PRO A 97 -0.60 -6.50 -5.96
CA PRO A 97 0.51 -6.94 -6.80
C PRO A 97 1.87 -6.88 -6.07
N GLU A 98 2.11 -5.81 -5.32
CA GLU A 98 3.34 -5.59 -4.58
C GLU A 98 3.47 -6.55 -3.39
N ILE A 99 2.38 -6.84 -2.69
CA ILE A 99 2.35 -7.85 -1.62
C ILE A 99 2.67 -9.24 -2.17
N VAL A 100 2.08 -9.61 -3.31
CA VAL A 100 2.35 -10.91 -3.97
C VAL A 100 3.81 -11.01 -4.43
N ALA A 101 4.40 -9.91 -4.91
CA ALA A 101 5.77 -9.89 -5.39
C ALA A 101 6.82 -9.91 -4.28
N PHE A 102 6.57 -9.26 -3.14
CA PHE A 102 7.62 -8.92 -2.17
C PHE A 102 7.36 -9.33 -0.71
N ALA A 103 6.14 -9.70 -0.34
CA ALA A 103 5.80 -10.08 1.03
C ALA A 103 5.87 -11.60 1.25
N SER A 104 5.90 -12.01 2.54
CA SER A 104 5.88 -13.42 2.93
C SER A 104 4.57 -14.11 2.52
N HIS A 105 4.61 -15.44 2.37
CA HIS A 105 3.42 -16.22 2.02
C HIS A 105 2.27 -16.02 3.02
N GLN A 106 2.58 -15.92 4.31
CA GLN A 106 1.59 -15.67 5.36
C GLN A 106 0.89 -14.31 5.18
N CYS A 107 1.63 -13.28 4.77
CA CYS A 107 1.06 -11.96 4.48
C CYS A 107 0.14 -12.00 3.26
N GLN A 108 0.51 -12.76 2.22
CA GLN A 108 -0.34 -12.97 1.04
C GLN A 108 -1.65 -13.70 1.40
N VAL A 109 -1.58 -14.74 2.23
CA VAL A 109 -2.76 -15.46 2.72
C VAL A 109 -3.66 -14.50 3.51
N ALA A 110 -3.11 -13.78 4.48
CA ALA A 110 -3.89 -12.87 5.33
C ALA A 110 -4.55 -11.73 4.52
N LEU A 111 -3.87 -11.19 3.49
CA LEU A 111 -4.47 -10.23 2.57
C LEU A 111 -5.65 -10.83 1.80
N ASN A 112 -5.49 -12.04 1.24
CA ASN A 112 -6.55 -12.68 0.46
C ASN A 112 -7.77 -13.00 1.34
N GLU A 113 -7.56 -13.50 2.56
CA GLU A 113 -8.65 -13.74 3.52
C GLU A 113 -9.39 -12.45 3.90
N LEU A 114 -8.66 -11.35 4.10
CA LEU A 114 -9.27 -10.04 4.36
C LEU A 114 -10.08 -9.55 3.15
N LEU A 115 -9.53 -9.66 1.95
CA LEU A 115 -10.24 -9.30 0.71
C LEU A 115 -11.49 -10.17 0.50
N GLU A 116 -11.43 -11.46 0.79
CA GLU A 116 -12.60 -12.35 0.72
C GLU A 116 -13.68 -11.93 1.73
N CYS A 117 -13.30 -11.58 2.95
CA CYS A 117 -14.23 -11.09 3.98
C CYS A 117 -14.90 -9.77 3.54
N LEU A 118 -14.13 -8.83 2.98
CA LEU A 118 -14.63 -7.56 2.46
C LEU A 118 -15.53 -7.74 1.22
N ARG A 119 -15.28 -8.78 0.41
CA ARG A 119 -16.09 -9.15 -0.76
C ARG A 119 -17.44 -9.76 -0.37
N SER A 120 -17.59 -10.24 0.87
CA SER A 120 -18.66 -11.15 1.28
C SER A 120 -19.97 -10.50 1.76
N PRO A 121 -20.32 -9.29 1.30
CA PRO A 121 -21.74 -9.16 0.99
C PRO A 121 -21.99 -8.55 -0.38
N ALA A 122 -22.57 -9.40 -1.23
CA ALA A 122 -23.39 -9.03 -2.38
C ALA A 122 -24.56 -8.06 -2.07
N ARG A 123 -24.60 -7.48 -0.86
CA ARG A 123 -25.55 -6.46 -0.41
C ARG A 123 -24.89 -5.15 0.04
N LEU A 124 -23.57 -5.09 0.28
CA LEU A 124 -22.86 -3.80 0.40
C LEU A 124 -22.75 -3.09 -0.94
N TYR A 125 -22.70 -3.87 -2.02
CA TYR A 125 -22.79 -3.39 -3.40
C TYR A 125 -24.20 -3.59 -3.93
N ASP A 126 -25.21 -2.94 -3.34
CA ASP A 126 -26.34 -2.52 -4.18
C ASP A 126 -25.84 -1.34 -5.01
N PRO A 127 -25.56 -1.51 -6.32
CA PRO A 127 -25.00 -0.44 -7.12
C PRO A 127 -25.91 0.79 -7.16
N VAL A 128 -27.22 0.58 -7.03
CA VAL A 128 -28.21 1.66 -6.98
C VAL A 128 -28.09 2.42 -5.66
N LEU A 129 -27.93 1.71 -4.55
CA LEU A 129 -27.76 2.33 -3.23
C LEU A 129 -26.45 3.11 -3.14
N MET A 130 -25.35 2.56 -3.69
CA MET A 130 -24.04 3.22 -3.71
C MET A 130 -24.02 4.45 -4.62
N VAL A 131 -24.71 4.42 -5.76
CA VAL A 131 -24.93 5.61 -6.60
C VAL A 131 -25.70 6.68 -5.82
N ARG A 132 -26.76 6.31 -5.08
CA ARG A 132 -27.53 7.26 -4.26
C ARG A 132 -26.71 7.86 -3.12
N VAL A 133 -25.83 7.09 -2.49
CA VAL A 133 -24.87 7.59 -1.50
C VAL A 133 -23.91 8.59 -2.14
N GLY A 134 -23.37 8.27 -3.32
CA GLY A 134 -22.51 9.17 -4.10
C GLY A 134 -23.22 10.49 -4.47
N ASP A 135 -24.46 10.40 -4.94
CA ASP A 135 -25.29 11.57 -5.28
C ASP A 135 -25.54 12.44 -4.04
N ALA A 136 -25.84 11.84 -2.89
CA ALA A 136 -26.02 12.55 -1.62
C ALA A 136 -24.72 13.24 -1.16
N ARG A 137 -23.55 12.61 -1.35
CA ARG A 137 -22.24 13.22 -1.07
C ARG A 137 -21.97 14.43 -1.94
N HIS A 138 -22.14 14.31 -3.25
CA HIS A 138 -21.93 15.42 -4.17
C HIS A 138 -22.90 16.58 -3.90
N ALA A 139 -24.17 16.28 -3.58
CA ALA A 139 -25.15 17.29 -3.20
C ALA A 139 -24.81 17.97 -1.86
N LYS A 140 -24.25 17.22 -0.90
CA LYS A 140 -23.74 17.74 0.37
C LYS A 140 -22.55 18.68 0.16
N GLU A 141 -21.56 18.27 -0.64
CA GLU A 141 -20.38 19.07 -0.99
C GLU A 141 -20.81 20.37 -1.70
N ALA A 142 -21.69 20.28 -2.69
CA ALA A 142 -22.25 21.45 -3.36
C ALA A 142 -23.01 22.39 -2.41
N GLY A 143 -23.69 21.84 -1.40
CA GLY A 143 -24.34 22.62 -0.33
C GLY A 143 -23.33 23.36 0.54
N ILE A 144 -22.20 22.73 0.89
CA ILE A 144 -21.11 23.37 1.64
C ILE A 144 -20.48 24.49 0.83
N ASP A 145 -20.15 24.22 -0.44
CA ASP A 145 -19.50 25.17 -1.35
C ASP A 145 -20.38 26.40 -1.63
N SER A 146 -21.70 26.21 -1.63
CA SER A 146 -22.68 27.30 -1.80
C SER A 146 -23.10 27.99 -0.51
N LEU A 147 -22.49 27.65 0.64
CA LEU A 147 -22.85 28.13 1.98
C LEU A 147 -24.31 27.83 2.38
N ASN A 148 -24.94 26.87 1.71
CA ASN A 148 -26.28 26.38 2.03
C ASN A 148 -26.19 25.21 3.01
N PHE A 149 -25.98 25.55 4.28
CA PHE A 149 -25.80 24.55 5.35
C PHE A 149 -27.05 23.70 5.62
N GLU A 150 -28.24 24.22 5.32
CA GLU A 150 -29.50 23.46 5.46
C GLU A 150 -29.57 22.34 4.42
N LEU A 151 -29.24 22.64 3.16
CA LEU A 151 -29.10 21.62 2.13
C LEU A 151 -28.03 20.59 2.50
N ALA A 152 -26.85 21.05 2.94
CA ALA A 152 -25.76 20.14 3.35
C ALA A 152 -26.17 19.22 4.52
N ALA A 153 -26.90 19.74 5.51
CA ALA A 153 -27.39 18.96 6.63
C ALA A 153 -28.43 17.91 6.20
N ASN A 154 -29.36 18.28 5.32
CA ASN A 154 -30.36 17.35 4.79
C ASN A 154 -29.73 16.23 3.95
N GLN A 155 -28.77 16.57 3.09
CA GLN A 155 -28.05 15.58 2.28
C GLN A 155 -27.17 14.67 3.14
N ARG A 156 -26.58 15.20 4.22
CA ARG A 156 -25.89 14.36 5.22
C ARG A 156 -26.85 13.39 5.90
N ALA A 157 -28.05 13.81 6.26
CA ALA A 157 -29.05 12.93 6.88
C ALA A 157 -29.51 11.81 5.91
N GLU A 158 -29.71 12.13 4.63
CA GLU A 158 -30.06 11.13 3.61
C GLU A 158 -28.89 10.17 3.32
N GLU A 159 -27.66 10.67 3.21
CA GLU A 159 -26.45 9.84 3.11
C GLU A 159 -26.40 8.82 4.25
N ARG A 160 -26.62 9.27 5.49
CA ARG A 160 -26.67 8.39 6.68
C ARG A 160 -27.74 7.33 6.60
N ARG A 161 -28.95 7.70 6.19
CA ARG A 161 -30.07 6.78 6.05
C ARG A 161 -29.76 5.68 5.02
N LEU A 162 -29.17 6.06 3.88
CA LEU A 162 -28.78 5.13 2.82
C LEU A 162 -27.66 4.18 3.25
N LEU A 163 -26.68 4.67 4.01
CA LEU A 163 -25.58 3.86 4.54
C LEU A 163 -26.08 2.86 5.59
N GLN A 164 -27.00 3.27 6.47
CA GLN A 164 -27.63 2.35 7.42
C GLN A 164 -28.42 1.24 6.71
N GLU A 165 -29.18 1.61 5.67
CA GLU A 165 -29.92 0.66 4.82
C GLU A 165 -28.98 -0.35 4.13
N ALA A 166 -27.80 0.10 3.69
CA ALA A 166 -26.77 -0.76 3.10
C ALA A 166 -26.23 -1.77 4.12
N MET A 167 -25.95 -1.31 5.34
CA MET A 167 -25.39 -2.13 6.42
C MET A 167 -26.37 -3.16 6.95
N ASP A 168 -27.63 -2.76 7.18
CA ASP A 168 -28.69 -3.67 7.65
C ASP A 168 -28.93 -4.79 6.61
N GLY A 169 -28.78 -4.48 5.32
CA GLY A 169 -28.82 -5.46 4.25
C GLY A 169 -27.60 -6.39 4.25
N ALA A 170 -26.41 -5.85 4.51
CA ALA A 170 -25.13 -6.50 4.27
C ALA A 170 -24.86 -7.76 5.09
N GLY A 171 -25.31 -7.87 6.35
CA GLY A 171 -25.02 -9.05 7.16
C GLY A 171 -23.52 -9.33 7.33
N VAL A 172 -22.69 -8.27 7.40
CA VAL A 172 -21.24 -8.37 7.64
C VAL A 172 -21.00 -8.98 9.02
N ASP A 173 -20.23 -10.07 9.08
CA ASP A 173 -19.71 -10.58 10.35
C ASP A 173 -18.56 -9.69 10.82
N LEU A 174 -18.89 -8.73 11.69
CA LEU A 174 -17.91 -7.81 12.27
C LEU A 174 -16.82 -8.52 13.08
N VAL A 175 -17.13 -9.66 13.69
CA VAL A 175 -16.17 -10.44 14.47
C VAL A 175 -15.15 -11.08 13.54
N GLU A 176 -15.61 -11.67 12.44
CA GLU A 176 -14.71 -12.23 11.43
C GLU A 176 -13.89 -11.13 10.75
N LEU A 177 -14.52 -10.03 10.32
CA LEU A 177 -13.82 -8.90 9.67
C LEU A 177 -12.69 -8.36 10.55
N LYS A 178 -12.97 -8.16 11.83
CA LYS A 178 -11.97 -7.77 12.82
C LYS A 178 -10.84 -8.78 12.93
N ALA A 179 -11.16 -10.07 13.04
CA ALA A 179 -10.14 -11.12 13.14
C ALA A 179 -9.22 -11.15 11.91
N ARG A 180 -9.77 -10.97 10.70
CA ARG A 180 -8.99 -10.92 9.45
C ARG A 180 -8.13 -9.66 9.37
N ALA A 181 -8.66 -8.50 9.79
CA ALA A 181 -7.89 -7.25 9.84
C ALA A 181 -6.68 -7.38 10.78
N VAL A 182 -6.89 -7.89 12.00
CA VAL A 182 -5.80 -8.13 12.97
C VAL A 182 -4.78 -9.15 12.44
N SER A 183 -5.24 -10.21 11.79
CA SER A 183 -4.37 -11.21 11.14
C SER A 183 -3.48 -10.56 10.07
N ALA A 184 -4.06 -9.73 9.20
CA ALA A 184 -3.32 -9.01 8.16
C ALA A 184 -2.26 -8.06 8.72
N VAL A 185 -2.56 -7.34 9.81
CA VAL A 185 -1.59 -6.48 10.51
C VAL A 185 -0.42 -7.30 11.04
N ASN A 186 -0.71 -8.41 11.72
CA ASN A 186 0.32 -9.27 12.32
C ASN A 186 1.21 -9.91 11.25
N ALA A 187 0.62 -10.45 10.19
CA ALA A 187 1.37 -11.05 9.09
C ALA A 187 2.22 -10.01 8.34
N SER A 188 1.72 -8.78 8.18
CA SER A 188 2.48 -7.67 7.59
C SER A 188 3.67 -7.28 8.46
N ARG A 189 3.48 -7.18 9.78
CA ARG A 189 4.57 -6.88 10.73
C ARG A 189 5.65 -7.97 10.73
N ALA A 190 5.24 -9.25 10.73
CA ALA A 190 6.17 -10.38 10.61
C ALA A 190 6.96 -10.30 9.30
N SER A 191 6.28 -10.02 8.18
CA SER A 191 6.93 -9.86 6.87
C SER A 191 7.88 -8.67 6.78
N VAL A 192 7.63 -7.58 7.52
CA VAL A 192 8.55 -6.44 7.64
C VAL A 192 9.80 -6.82 8.43
N ARG A 193 9.64 -7.60 9.51
CA ARG A 193 10.75 -8.06 10.37
C ARG A 193 11.57 -9.19 9.75
N GLY A 194 11.04 -9.85 8.72
CA GLY A 194 11.65 -11.06 8.16
C GLY A 194 11.46 -12.28 9.06
N GLU A 195 10.41 -12.27 9.89
CA GLU A 195 9.96 -13.41 10.68
C GLU A 195 9.09 -14.28 9.77
N GLU A 196 9.58 -15.48 9.42
CA GLU A 196 8.81 -16.52 8.71
C GLU A 196 8.30 -17.59 9.68
#